data_AF-P75435-F1
#
_entry.id   AF-P75435-F1
#
_cell.length_a   1.000
_cell.length_b   1.000
_cell.length_c   1.000
_cell.angle_alpha   90.00
_cell.angle_beta   90.00
_cell.angle_gamma   90.00
#
_symmetry.space_group_name_H-M   'P 1'
#
loop_
_entity.id
_entity.type
_entity.pdbx_description
1 polymer ?
#
loop_
_entity_poly.entity_id
_entity_poly.type
_entity_poly.pdbx_seq_one_letter_code
_entity_poly.pdbx_strand_id
1 'polypeptide(L)'
;MEAPKFVNNACPIPNLNLSRTEEIELDFPPLQIQQKIATILDTFTELSAELSAELSAELSAELSAELSAELSAELSAELSAELSAELSAELSAELSAELSAELSAELSAELRERKKQYAFYRDYLLNQENIRKIYGANIPFETFQVKDICEIRRGRAITKAYIRNNPGENPVYSAATTNDGELGRIKDCDFDGEYITWTTNGYAGVVFYRNGKFNASQDCGVLKVKNKKICTKFLSFLLKIEAPKFVHNLASRPKLSQKVMAEIELSFPPLEIQEKIADILFAFEKLCNDLVEGIPAEIELRKKQLDYYQNFLFNWVQEQKKNSLSTNLN
;
A
#
# COMPACT_ATOMS: atom_id res chain seq x y z
N MET A 1 64.24 60.59 -17.75
CA MET A 1 65.01 61.42 -18.71
C MET A 1 64.85 62.85 -18.25
N GLU A 2 65.98 63.53 -17.96
CA GLU A 2 66.14 64.89 -17.39
C GLU A 2 65.24 65.24 -16.18
N ALA A 3 65.87 65.56 -15.04
CA ALA A 3 65.15 66.19 -13.93
C ALA A 3 64.49 67.49 -14.46
N PRO A 4 63.22 67.78 -14.10
CA PRO A 4 62.56 69.00 -14.56
C PRO A 4 63.46 70.20 -14.28
N LYS A 5 63.84 70.94 -15.34
CA LYS A 5 64.88 72.00 -15.33
C LYS A 5 64.68 73.08 -14.26
N PHE A 6 63.48 73.16 -13.71
CA PHE A 6 63.00 74.18 -12.78
C PHE A 6 62.97 73.75 -11.31
N VAL A 7 63.27 72.47 -10.99
CA VAL A 7 63.21 71.98 -9.60
C VAL A 7 64.56 72.20 -8.90
N ASN A 8 64.52 72.95 -7.80
CA ASN A 8 65.60 73.08 -6.84
C ASN A 8 65.66 71.83 -5.94
N ASN A 9 66.71 71.04 -6.12
CA ASN A 9 66.99 69.84 -5.31
C ASN A 9 67.87 70.12 -4.08
N ALA A 10 68.22 71.39 -3.80
CA ALA A 10 69.08 71.75 -2.66
C ALA A 10 68.35 71.76 -1.30
N CYS A 11 67.03 71.54 -1.29
CA CYS A 11 66.20 71.46 -0.08
C CYS A 11 65.70 70.01 0.12
N PRO A 12 65.44 69.54 1.36
CA PRO A 12 64.96 68.17 1.61
C PRO A 12 63.65 67.84 0.87
N ILE A 13 62.86 68.87 0.56
CA ILE A 13 61.67 68.80 -0.29
C ILE A 13 62.02 69.50 -1.61
N PRO A 14 62.02 68.81 -2.76
CA PRO A 14 62.22 69.44 -4.04
C PRO A 14 61.18 70.55 -4.24
N ASN A 15 61.62 71.77 -4.55
CA ASN A 15 60.73 72.90 -4.77
C ASN A 15 61.05 73.58 -6.11
N LEU A 16 60.07 74.20 -6.75
CA LEU A 16 60.33 75.01 -7.95
C LEU A 16 61.23 76.20 -7.58
N ASN A 17 62.28 76.42 -8.37
CA ASN A 17 63.14 77.57 -8.21
C ASN A 17 62.47 78.79 -8.86
N LEU A 18 62.01 79.74 -8.05
CA LEU A 18 61.27 80.93 -8.49
C LEU A 18 62.01 81.69 -9.61
N SER A 19 63.33 81.85 -9.50
CA SER A 19 64.12 82.55 -10.51
C SER A 19 64.20 81.80 -11.84
N ARG A 20 64.12 80.47 -11.83
CA ARG A 20 64.09 79.67 -13.06
C ARG A 20 62.70 79.56 -13.67
N THR A 21 61.64 79.68 -12.87
CA THR A 21 60.28 79.70 -13.41
C THR A 21 60.00 80.96 -14.22
N GLU A 22 60.67 82.08 -13.91
CA GLU A 22 60.59 83.33 -14.68
C GLU A 22 61.27 83.22 -16.06
N GLU A 23 62.26 82.33 -16.21
CA GLU A 23 62.95 82.07 -17.49
C GLU A 23 62.21 81.07 -18.41
N ILE A 24 61.02 80.59 -18.01
CA ILE A 24 60.23 79.69 -18.87
C ILE A 24 59.64 80.51 -20.01
N GLU A 25 60.35 80.49 -21.14
CA GLU A 25 59.83 81.00 -22.41
C GLU A 25 58.74 80.05 -22.91
N LEU A 26 57.49 80.37 -22.57
CA LEU A 26 56.31 79.66 -23.05
C LEU A 26 56.01 80.14 -24.46
N ASP A 27 56.30 79.30 -25.45
CA ASP A 27 55.92 79.56 -26.84
C ASP A 27 54.41 79.37 -26.98
N PHE A 28 53.70 80.49 -26.89
CA PHE A 28 52.26 80.49 -27.03
C PHE A 28 51.91 80.59 -28.51
N PRO A 29 51.03 79.70 -29.03
CA PRO A 29 50.50 79.90 -30.36
C PRO A 29 49.72 81.24 -30.41
N PRO A 30 49.50 81.84 -31.60
CA PRO A 30 48.71 83.05 -31.74
C PRO A 30 47.39 83.01 -30.95
N LEU A 31 46.96 84.16 -30.42
CA LEU A 31 45.77 84.30 -29.56
C LEU A 31 44.51 83.61 -30.13
N GLN A 32 44.33 83.67 -31.45
CA GLN A 32 43.23 82.98 -32.16
C GLN A 32 43.31 81.45 -32.05
N ILE A 33 44.51 80.88 -32.06
CA ILE A 33 44.73 79.44 -31.91
C ILE A 33 44.53 79.04 -30.45
N GLN A 34 45.03 79.82 -29.49
CA GLN A 34 44.78 79.56 -28.06
C GLN A 34 43.29 79.54 -27.74
N GLN A 35 42.52 80.51 -28.26
CA GLN A 35 41.07 80.55 -28.10
C GLN A 35 40.41 79.29 -28.67
N LYS A 36 40.79 78.84 -29.87
CA LYS A 36 40.29 77.59 -30.44
C LYS A 36 40.65 76.37 -29.61
N ILE A 37 41.87 76.29 -29.09
CA ILE A 37 42.30 75.21 -28.19
C ILE A 37 41.44 75.18 -26.93
N ALA A 38 41.24 76.34 -26.30
CA ALA A 38 40.38 76.45 -25.12
C ALA A 38 38.96 75.97 -25.43
N THR A 39 38.35 76.44 -26.54
CA THR A 39 37.02 75.96 -26.95
C THR A 39 36.98 74.45 -27.17
N ILE A 40 38.00 73.87 -27.80
CA ILE A 40 38.08 72.40 -28.01
C ILE A 40 38.21 71.67 -26.66
N LEU A 41 39.05 72.16 -25.75
CA LEU A 41 39.22 71.56 -24.42
C LEU A 41 37.93 71.66 -23.60
N ASP A 42 37.25 72.81 -23.62
CA ASP A 42 35.95 73.00 -22.96
C ASP A 42 34.93 71.98 -23.50
N THR A 43 34.82 71.85 -24.83
CA THR A 43 33.94 70.85 -25.44
C THR A 43 34.33 69.41 -25.07
N PHE A 44 35.62 69.10 -24.94
CA PHE A 44 36.08 67.78 -24.54
C PHE A 44 35.76 67.48 -23.08
N THR A 45 35.93 68.46 -22.18
CA THR A 45 35.55 68.32 -20.77
C THR A 45 34.05 68.16 -20.59
N GLU A 46 33.25 68.91 -21.36
CA GLU A 46 31.80 68.81 -21.37
C GLU A 46 31.35 67.44 -21.89
N LEU A 47 31.85 67.01 -23.06
CA LEU A 47 31.57 65.68 -23.62
C LEU A 47 32.02 64.53 -22.71
N SER A 48 33.16 64.66 -22.02
CA SER A 48 33.65 63.63 -21.08
C SER A 48 32.79 63.57 -19.82
N ALA A 49 32.34 64.71 -19.30
CA ALA A 49 31.45 64.79 -18.16
C ALA A 49 30.06 64.23 -18.52
N GLU A 50 29.51 64.60 -19.67
CA GLU A 50 28.25 64.08 -20.20
C GLU A 50 28.31 62.58 -20.42
N LEU A 51 29.33 62.07 -21.12
CA LEU A 51 29.46 60.64 -21.39
C LEU A 51 29.65 59.81 -20.10
N SER A 52 30.43 60.31 -19.12
CA SER A 52 30.61 59.60 -17.85
C SER A 52 29.36 59.62 -16.98
N ALA A 53 28.62 60.74 -16.95
CA ALA A 53 27.33 60.83 -16.28
C ALA A 53 26.29 59.91 -16.94
N GLU A 54 26.17 59.95 -18.27
CA GLU A 54 25.25 59.11 -19.04
C GLU A 54 25.56 57.63 -18.85
N LEU A 55 26.83 57.22 -19.01
CA LEU A 55 27.23 55.82 -18.87
C LEU A 55 27.02 55.31 -17.43
N SER A 56 27.29 56.13 -16.41
CA SER A 56 27.08 55.72 -15.02
C SER A 56 25.60 55.66 -14.63
N ALA A 57 24.79 56.59 -15.13
CA ALA A 57 23.34 56.60 -14.93
C ALA A 57 22.70 55.40 -15.64
N GLU A 58 23.02 55.18 -16.91
CA GLU A 58 22.47 54.08 -17.70
C GLU A 58 22.89 52.73 -17.13
N LEU A 59 24.20 52.52 -16.86
CA LEU A 59 24.68 51.27 -16.30
C LEU A 59 24.08 50.99 -14.91
N SER A 60 23.93 52.01 -14.05
CA SER A 60 23.36 51.80 -12.72
C SER A 60 21.85 51.56 -12.76
N ALA A 61 21.12 52.28 -13.62
CA ALA A 61 19.69 52.11 -13.81
C ALA A 61 19.38 50.75 -14.43
N GLU A 62 20.06 50.39 -15.52
CA GLU A 62 19.84 49.14 -16.25
C GLU A 62 20.28 47.93 -15.42
N LEU A 63 21.46 47.97 -14.80
CA LEU A 63 21.91 46.87 -13.93
C LEU A 63 21.01 46.71 -12.70
N SER A 64 20.56 47.80 -12.06
CA SER A 64 19.70 47.69 -10.88
C SER A 64 18.28 47.24 -11.22
N ALA A 65 17.70 47.75 -12.31
CA ALA A 65 16.38 47.36 -12.78
C ALA A 65 16.39 45.89 -13.24
N GLU A 66 17.36 45.50 -14.05
CA GLU A 66 17.41 44.16 -14.63
C GLU A 66 17.81 43.12 -13.57
N LEU A 67 18.79 43.41 -12.71
CA LEU A 67 19.14 42.49 -11.63
C LEU A 67 18.02 42.35 -10.59
N SER A 68 17.32 43.44 -10.23
CA SER A 68 16.23 43.35 -9.26
C SER A 68 14.99 42.67 -9.83
N ALA A 69 14.64 42.94 -11.09
CA ALA A 69 13.55 42.28 -11.78
C ALA A 69 13.84 40.78 -11.93
N GLU A 70 15.01 40.43 -12.46
CA GLU A 70 15.37 39.03 -12.71
C GLU A 70 15.53 38.25 -11.40
N LEU A 71 16.21 38.80 -10.41
CA LEU A 71 16.39 38.13 -9.12
C LEU A 71 15.07 37.97 -8.37
N SER A 72 14.19 38.98 -8.39
CA SER A 72 12.89 38.87 -7.71
C SER A 72 11.94 37.92 -8.41
N ALA A 73 11.92 37.92 -9.75
CA ALA A 73 11.13 36.99 -10.55
C ALA A 73 11.61 35.55 -10.33
N GLU A 74 12.91 35.31 -10.46
CA GLU A 74 13.48 33.96 -10.35
C GLU A 74 13.36 33.43 -8.91
N LEU A 75 13.69 34.25 -7.90
CA LEU A 75 13.59 33.81 -6.51
C LEU A 75 12.14 33.56 -6.09
N SER A 76 11.18 34.38 -6.52
CA SER A 76 9.76 34.18 -6.17
C SER A 76 9.16 32.97 -6.90
N ALA A 77 9.51 32.77 -8.17
CA ALA A 77 9.09 31.61 -8.94
C ALA A 77 9.66 30.32 -8.34
N GLU A 78 10.96 30.28 -8.08
CA GLU A 78 11.64 29.10 -7.55
C GLU A 78 11.18 28.77 -6.12
N LEU A 79 11.11 29.77 -5.23
CA LEU A 79 10.69 29.55 -3.85
C LEU A 79 9.22 29.11 -3.77
N SER A 80 8.33 29.70 -4.57
CA SER A 80 6.91 29.33 -4.58
C SER A 80 6.68 27.96 -5.21
N ALA A 81 7.41 27.61 -6.27
CA ALA A 81 7.37 26.29 -6.89
C ALA A 81 7.85 25.23 -5.91
N GLU A 82 9.04 25.41 -5.34
CA GLU A 82 9.69 24.43 -4.46
C GLU A 82 8.92 24.24 -3.15
N LEU A 83 8.58 25.33 -2.46
CA LEU A 83 7.84 25.24 -1.20
C LEU A 83 6.45 24.61 -1.40
N SER A 84 5.77 24.93 -2.52
CA SER A 84 4.44 24.40 -2.78
C SER A 84 4.45 22.96 -3.27
N ALA A 85 5.51 22.53 -3.96
CA ALA A 85 5.70 21.13 -4.35
C ALA A 85 6.00 20.29 -3.12
N GLU A 86 7.00 20.69 -2.35
CA GLU A 86 7.49 19.93 -1.19
C GLU A 86 6.43 19.81 -0.10
N LEU A 87 5.78 20.92 0.30
CA LEU A 87 4.74 20.89 1.32
C LEU A 87 3.53 20.03 0.89
N SER A 88 3.18 20.04 -0.40
CA SER A 88 2.05 19.26 -0.90
C SER A 88 2.37 17.77 -0.99
N ALA A 89 3.59 17.42 -1.42
CA ALA A 89 4.06 16.05 -1.47
C ALA A 89 4.12 15.47 -0.06
N GLU A 90 4.72 16.21 0.87
CA GLU A 90 4.88 15.75 2.25
C GLU A 90 3.55 15.63 2.99
N LEU A 91 2.68 16.65 2.91
CA LEU A 91 1.38 16.61 3.60
C LEU A 91 0.46 15.53 3.04
N SER A 92 0.44 15.34 1.71
CA SER A 92 -0.39 14.30 1.09
C SER A 92 0.16 12.89 1.35
N ALA A 93 1.48 12.72 1.32
CA ALA A 93 2.13 11.46 1.67
C ALA A 93 1.85 11.10 3.13
N GLU A 94 2.06 12.02 4.06
CA GLU A 94 1.89 11.76 5.49
C GLU A 94 0.41 11.47 5.85
N LEU A 95 -0.53 12.29 5.36
CA LEU A 95 -1.95 12.08 5.64
C LEU A 95 -2.48 10.79 5.00
N SER A 96 -2.04 10.45 3.79
CA SER A 96 -2.44 9.21 3.12
C SER A 96 -1.84 7.99 3.81
N ALA A 97 -0.58 8.07 4.25
CA ALA A 97 0.11 7.02 4.99
C ALA A 97 -0.59 6.76 6.34
N GLU A 98 -0.84 7.82 7.12
CA GLU A 98 -1.47 7.70 8.44
C GLU A 98 -2.89 7.15 8.35
N LEU A 99 -3.71 7.68 7.43
CA LEU A 99 -5.08 7.19 7.23
C LEU A 99 -5.11 5.73 6.76
N SER A 100 -4.18 5.34 5.88
CA SER A 100 -4.07 3.96 5.40
C SER A 100 -3.61 3.00 6.50
N ALA A 101 -2.68 3.45 7.34
CA ALA A 101 -2.16 2.68 8.46
C ALA A 101 -3.26 2.42 9.49
N GLU A 102 -3.95 3.48 9.94
CA GLU A 102 -4.99 3.38 10.96
C GLU A 102 -6.16 2.50 10.51
N LEU A 103 -6.69 2.72 9.30
CA LEU A 103 -7.82 1.93 8.81
C LEU A 103 -7.43 0.46 8.56
N SER A 104 -6.22 0.20 8.08
CA SER A 104 -5.73 -1.17 7.88
C SER A 104 -5.56 -1.91 9.21
N ALA A 105 -5.12 -1.20 10.26
CA ALA A 105 -4.98 -1.73 11.61
C ALA A 105 -6.35 -2.03 12.24
N GLU A 106 -7.30 -1.09 12.16
CA GLU A 106 -8.65 -1.25 12.69
C GLU A 106 -9.39 -2.41 12.01
N LEU A 107 -9.33 -2.48 10.67
CA LEU A 107 -9.96 -3.57 9.91
C LEU A 107 -9.33 -4.93 10.26
N SER A 108 -8.00 -4.99 10.38
CA SER A 108 -7.30 -6.22 10.76
C SER A 108 -7.67 -6.66 12.19
N ALA A 109 -7.88 -5.72 13.11
CA ALA A 109 -8.32 -5.99 14.47
C ALA A 109 -9.75 -6.53 14.51
N GLU A 110 -10.68 -5.88 13.82
CA GLU A 110 -12.09 -6.31 13.73
C GLU A 110 -12.20 -7.73 13.13
N LEU A 111 -11.47 -8.00 12.03
CA LEU A 111 -11.44 -9.32 11.40
C LEU A 111 -10.94 -10.42 12.34
N ARG A 112 -9.92 -10.10 13.14
CA ARG A 112 -9.37 -11.03 14.13
C ARG A 112 -10.41 -11.35 15.19
N GLU A 113 -11.12 -10.35 15.70
CA GLU A 113 -12.10 -10.53 16.76
C GLU A 113 -13.34 -11.27 16.26
N ARG A 114 -13.82 -10.96 15.05
CA ARG A 114 -14.90 -11.73 14.39
C ARG A 114 -14.54 -13.20 14.19
N LYS A 115 -13.30 -13.50 13.79
CA LYS A 115 -12.84 -14.89 13.66
C LYS A 115 -12.79 -15.62 14.99
N LYS A 116 -12.34 -14.97 16.07
CA LYS A 116 -12.40 -15.55 17.43
C LYS A 116 -13.83 -15.78 17.88
N GLN A 117 -14.71 -14.81 17.66
CA GLN A 117 -16.12 -14.90 17.99
C GLN A 117 -16.79 -16.07 17.25
N TYR A 118 -16.52 -16.22 15.96
CA TYR A 118 -17.00 -17.37 15.18
C TYR A 118 -16.49 -18.69 15.75
N ALA A 119 -15.19 -18.81 16.03
CA ALA A 119 -14.63 -20.03 16.62
C ALA A 119 -15.31 -20.37 17.95
N PHE A 120 -15.52 -19.37 18.81
CA PHE A 120 -16.24 -19.53 20.07
C PHE A 120 -17.67 -20.06 19.87
N TYR A 121 -18.48 -19.41 19.02
CA TYR A 121 -19.87 -19.84 18.81
C TYR A 121 -19.97 -21.19 18.08
N ARG A 122 -19.07 -21.47 17.15
CA ARG A 122 -18.98 -22.78 16.49
C ARG A 122 -18.74 -23.87 17.51
N ASP A 123 -17.73 -23.71 18.36
CA ASP A 123 -17.38 -24.70 19.37
C ASP A 123 -18.49 -24.81 20.43
N TYR A 124 -19.10 -23.67 20.79
CA TYR A 124 -20.25 -23.62 21.71
C TYR A 124 -21.44 -24.41 21.17
N LEU A 125 -21.82 -24.23 19.90
CA LEU A 125 -22.98 -24.87 19.27
C LEU A 125 -22.76 -26.35 18.96
N LEU A 126 -21.50 -26.79 18.82
CA LEU A 126 -21.16 -28.21 18.62
C LEU A 126 -20.93 -28.96 19.93
N ASN A 127 -20.74 -28.26 21.04
CA ASN A 127 -20.54 -28.87 22.35
C ASN A 127 -21.83 -29.51 22.88
N GLN A 128 -21.76 -30.80 23.22
CA GLN A 128 -22.89 -31.59 23.70
C GLN A 128 -23.60 -31.00 24.93
N GLU A 129 -22.87 -30.46 25.91
CA GLU A 129 -23.48 -29.87 27.11
C GLU A 129 -24.25 -28.59 26.78
N ASN A 130 -23.71 -27.77 25.88
CA ASN A 130 -24.36 -26.53 25.46
C ASN A 130 -25.60 -26.82 24.61
N ILE A 131 -25.56 -27.83 23.73
CA ILE A 131 -26.76 -28.29 23.01
C ILE A 131 -27.86 -28.70 23.99
N ARG A 132 -27.51 -29.43 25.06
CA ARG A 132 -28.46 -29.78 26.14
C ARG A 132 -28.99 -28.56 26.89
N LYS A 133 -28.18 -27.51 27.09
CA LYS A 133 -28.66 -26.25 27.70
C LYS A 133 -29.66 -25.51 26.80
N ILE A 134 -29.44 -25.50 25.50
CA ILE A 134 -30.27 -24.75 24.54
C ILE A 134 -31.60 -25.48 24.27
N TYR A 135 -31.54 -26.78 24.00
CA TYR A 135 -32.70 -27.52 23.51
C TYR A 135 -33.36 -28.40 24.58
N GLY A 136 -32.71 -28.61 25.74
CA GLY A 136 -33.24 -29.39 26.87
C GLY A 136 -32.29 -30.48 27.38
N ALA A 137 -32.22 -30.62 28.71
CA ALA A 137 -31.24 -31.50 29.37
C ALA A 137 -31.35 -32.98 28.97
N ASN A 138 -32.56 -33.44 28.61
CA ASN A 138 -32.88 -34.84 28.33
C ASN A 138 -32.80 -35.22 26.83
N ILE A 139 -32.19 -34.39 26.00
CA ILE A 139 -32.06 -34.71 24.57
C ILE A 139 -31.21 -35.98 24.39
N PRO A 140 -31.71 -36.97 23.64
CA PRO A 140 -30.96 -38.19 23.38
C PRO A 140 -29.78 -37.88 22.47
N PHE A 141 -28.60 -38.37 22.86
CA PHE A 141 -27.42 -38.39 21.99
C PHE A 141 -27.15 -39.84 21.62
N GLU A 142 -26.97 -40.09 20.32
CA GLU A 142 -26.56 -41.40 19.81
C GLU A 142 -25.09 -41.30 19.37
N THR A 143 -24.26 -42.24 19.83
CA THR A 143 -22.85 -42.30 19.48
C THR A 143 -22.63 -43.29 18.34
N PHE A 144 -21.85 -42.90 17.34
CA PHE A 144 -21.50 -43.73 16.20
C PHE A 144 -20.02 -43.63 15.88
N GLN A 145 -19.45 -44.70 15.34
CA GLN A 145 -18.15 -44.62 14.65
C GLN A 145 -18.35 -44.16 13.22
N VAL A 146 -17.41 -43.38 12.68
CA VAL A 146 -17.46 -42.85 11.30
C VAL A 146 -17.68 -43.98 10.28
N LYS A 147 -17.09 -45.16 10.47
CA LYS A 147 -17.26 -46.34 9.58
C LYS A 147 -18.72 -46.82 9.47
N ASP A 148 -19.51 -46.62 10.52
CA ASP A 148 -20.89 -47.09 10.59
C ASP A 148 -21.84 -46.10 9.91
N ILE A 149 -21.50 -44.81 9.92
CA ILE A 149 -22.33 -43.73 9.37
C ILE A 149 -21.90 -43.26 7.98
N CYS A 150 -20.66 -43.55 7.56
CA CYS A 150 -20.11 -43.13 6.27
C CYS A 150 -19.58 -44.30 5.43
N GLU A 151 -19.62 -44.13 4.10
CA GLU A 151 -18.73 -44.81 3.18
C GLU A 151 -17.41 -44.04 3.12
N ILE A 152 -16.30 -44.74 3.31
CA ILE A 152 -14.96 -44.14 3.40
C ILE A 152 -14.18 -44.56 2.15
N ARG A 153 -13.71 -43.58 1.37
CA ARG A 153 -12.95 -43.80 0.14
C ARG A 153 -11.67 -42.96 0.14
N ARG A 154 -10.72 -43.34 -0.72
CA ARG A 154 -9.56 -42.50 -1.07
C ARG A 154 -9.75 -41.91 -2.45
N GLY A 155 -9.13 -40.77 -2.68
CA GLY A 155 -8.84 -40.32 -4.03
C GLY A 155 -7.81 -41.20 -4.75
N ARG A 156 -7.62 -40.94 -6.05
CA ARG A 156 -6.64 -41.64 -6.90
C ARG A 156 -5.34 -40.85 -7.05
N ALA A 157 -4.29 -41.48 -7.57
CA ALA A 157 -3.05 -40.75 -7.87
C ALA A 157 -3.30 -39.75 -9.03
N ILE A 158 -3.18 -38.45 -8.76
CA ILE A 158 -3.31 -37.38 -9.75
C ILE A 158 -2.05 -36.51 -9.67
N THR A 159 -1.33 -36.40 -10.78
CA THR A 159 -0.10 -35.61 -10.86
C THR A 159 -0.37 -34.22 -11.42
N LYS A 160 0.50 -33.25 -11.13
CA LYS A 160 0.41 -31.90 -11.74
C LYS A 160 0.48 -31.94 -13.28
N ALA A 161 1.25 -32.88 -13.83
CA ALA A 161 1.32 -33.11 -15.28
C ALA A 161 -0.02 -33.61 -15.83
N TYR A 162 -0.71 -34.52 -15.13
CA TYR A 162 -2.04 -34.98 -15.52
C TYR A 162 -3.04 -33.83 -15.57
N ILE A 163 -3.05 -32.97 -14.55
CA ILE A 163 -3.93 -31.80 -14.47
C ILE A 163 -3.68 -30.86 -15.66
N ARG A 164 -2.40 -30.57 -15.95
CA ARG A 164 -2.02 -29.71 -17.09
C ARG A 164 -2.48 -30.27 -18.44
N ASN A 165 -2.42 -31.59 -18.60
CA ASN A 165 -2.75 -32.25 -19.86
C ASN A 165 -4.26 -32.52 -20.03
N ASN A 166 -5.06 -32.42 -18.96
CA ASN A 166 -6.50 -32.69 -18.97
C ASN A 166 -7.30 -31.55 -18.34
N PRO A 167 -7.17 -30.29 -18.83
CA PRO A 167 -7.88 -29.16 -18.26
C PRO A 167 -9.40 -29.36 -18.33
N GLY A 168 -10.11 -28.88 -17.32
CA GLY A 168 -11.57 -28.89 -17.28
C GLY A 168 -12.10 -28.13 -16.07
N GLU A 169 -13.37 -28.32 -15.74
CA GLU A 169 -14.08 -27.51 -14.75
C GLU A 169 -14.10 -28.13 -13.34
N ASN A 170 -13.89 -29.45 -13.23
CA ASN A 170 -14.05 -30.17 -11.97
C ASN A 170 -12.79 -30.04 -11.10
N PRO A 171 -12.88 -29.53 -9.86
CA PRO A 171 -11.74 -29.38 -8.97
C PRO A 171 -11.10 -30.70 -8.59
N VAL A 172 -9.80 -30.67 -8.36
CA VAL A 172 -8.98 -31.75 -7.82
C VAL A 172 -8.50 -31.34 -6.44
N TYR A 173 -9.01 -31.99 -5.40
CA TYR A 173 -8.57 -31.74 -4.02
C TYR A 173 -7.40 -32.63 -3.63
N SER A 174 -6.48 -32.10 -2.83
CA SER A 174 -5.28 -32.81 -2.37
C SER A 174 -4.97 -32.54 -0.89
N ALA A 175 -3.71 -32.72 -0.47
CA ALA A 175 -3.22 -32.36 0.87
C ALA A 175 -3.05 -30.86 1.11
N ALA A 176 -3.35 -30.02 0.11
CA ALA A 176 -3.27 -28.58 0.25
C ALA A 176 -4.36 -28.07 1.21
N THR A 177 -4.05 -27.02 1.95
CA THR A 177 -5.01 -26.30 2.82
C THR A 177 -5.27 -24.89 2.32
N THR A 178 -4.42 -24.39 1.42
CA THR A 178 -4.63 -23.14 0.70
C THR A 178 -5.64 -23.35 -0.44
N ASN A 179 -6.32 -22.28 -0.84
CA ASN A 179 -7.32 -22.31 -1.92
C ASN A 179 -8.38 -23.41 -1.73
N ASP A 180 -8.87 -23.58 -0.50
CA ASP A 180 -9.83 -24.63 -0.15
C ASP A 180 -9.35 -26.04 -0.52
N GLY A 181 -8.04 -26.27 -0.52
CA GLY A 181 -7.40 -27.53 -0.86
C GLY A 181 -7.38 -27.91 -2.35
N GLU A 182 -7.78 -27.01 -3.24
CA GLU A 182 -7.78 -27.23 -4.69
C GLU A 182 -6.35 -27.20 -5.25
N LEU A 183 -5.95 -28.27 -5.93
CA LEU A 183 -4.67 -28.40 -6.64
C LEU A 183 -4.74 -27.94 -8.11
N GLY A 184 -5.95 -27.94 -8.69
CA GLY A 184 -6.26 -27.57 -10.06
C GLY A 184 -7.58 -28.20 -10.51
N ARG A 185 -7.90 -28.11 -11.80
CA ARG A 185 -9.18 -28.61 -12.35
C ARG A 185 -8.98 -29.50 -13.55
N ILE A 186 -9.81 -30.55 -13.66
CA ILE A 186 -9.77 -31.52 -14.75
C ILE A 186 -11.16 -31.77 -15.33
N LYS A 187 -11.20 -32.32 -16.55
CA LYS A 187 -12.46 -32.67 -17.22
C LYS A 187 -13.18 -33.85 -16.56
N ASP A 188 -12.43 -34.82 -16.04
CA ASP A 188 -12.98 -36.01 -15.40
C ASP A 188 -13.67 -35.69 -14.08
N CYS A 189 -14.51 -36.60 -13.60
CA CYS A 189 -15.22 -36.47 -12.33
C CYS A 189 -15.30 -37.82 -11.62
N ASP A 190 -14.58 -37.96 -10.51
CA ASP A 190 -14.59 -39.17 -9.69
C ASP A 190 -15.78 -39.18 -8.69
N PHE A 191 -16.26 -38.00 -8.26
CA PHE A 191 -17.31 -37.85 -7.24
C PHE A 191 -18.33 -36.77 -7.64
N ASP A 192 -19.62 -37.06 -7.48
CA ASP A 192 -20.72 -36.11 -7.74
C ASP A 192 -21.77 -36.19 -6.63
N GLY A 193 -21.98 -35.07 -5.94
CA GLY A 193 -22.95 -34.93 -4.85
C GLY A 193 -22.36 -34.34 -3.57
N GLU A 194 -22.97 -34.67 -2.43
CA GLU A 194 -22.58 -34.15 -1.11
C GLU A 194 -21.60 -35.11 -0.41
N TYR A 195 -20.41 -34.59 -0.08
CA TYR A 195 -19.32 -35.35 0.50
C TYR A 195 -18.56 -34.52 1.54
N ILE A 196 -17.81 -35.21 2.40
CA ILE A 196 -16.84 -34.58 3.30
C ILE A 196 -15.46 -35.09 2.90
N THR A 197 -14.52 -34.18 2.70
CA THR A 197 -13.14 -34.53 2.38
C THR A 197 -12.22 -34.19 3.55
N TRP A 198 -11.16 -34.97 3.74
CA TRP A 198 -10.10 -34.61 4.67
C TRP A 198 -8.71 -34.86 4.11
N THR A 199 -7.74 -34.10 4.58
CA THR A 199 -6.33 -34.28 4.21
C THR A 199 -5.71 -35.44 4.99
N THR A 200 -5.07 -36.39 4.30
CA THR A 200 -4.49 -37.58 4.95
C THR A 200 -3.03 -37.42 5.30
N ASN A 201 -2.25 -36.67 4.52
CA ASN A 201 -0.80 -36.50 4.66
C ASN A 201 -0.41 -35.02 4.61
N GLY A 202 0.67 -34.62 5.30
CA GLY A 202 1.15 -33.24 5.28
C GLY A 202 0.39 -32.39 6.28
N TYR A 203 -0.58 -31.58 5.82
CA TYR A 203 -1.50 -30.86 6.70
C TYR A 203 -2.67 -31.75 7.13
N ALA A 204 -2.38 -32.93 7.67
CA ALA A 204 -3.39 -33.96 7.93
C ALA A 204 -4.46 -33.51 8.94
N GLY A 205 -5.68 -34.00 8.76
CA GLY A 205 -6.81 -33.75 9.66
C GLY A 205 -7.63 -32.49 9.36
N VAL A 206 -7.34 -31.77 8.28
CA VAL A 206 -8.16 -30.64 7.83
C VAL A 206 -9.35 -31.17 7.06
N VAL A 207 -10.55 -30.76 7.46
CA VAL A 207 -11.82 -31.27 6.96
C VAL A 207 -12.57 -30.20 6.18
N PHE A 208 -13.13 -30.58 5.04
CA PHE A 208 -13.88 -29.70 4.15
C PHE A 208 -15.20 -30.34 3.74
N TYR A 209 -16.25 -29.54 3.73
CA TYR A 209 -17.53 -29.89 3.14
C TYR A 209 -17.48 -29.66 1.63
N ARG A 210 -17.96 -30.62 0.84
CA ARG A 210 -17.97 -30.59 -0.63
C ARG A 210 -19.36 -30.89 -1.15
N ASN A 211 -19.84 -30.09 -2.09
CA ASN A 211 -21.10 -30.35 -2.78
C ASN A 211 -20.94 -30.10 -4.29
N GLY A 212 -21.25 -31.12 -5.09
CA GLY A 212 -21.13 -31.11 -6.55
C GLY A 212 -20.04 -32.05 -7.07
N LYS A 213 -19.54 -31.75 -8.27
CA LYS A 213 -18.57 -32.59 -9.01
C LYS A 213 -17.14 -32.26 -8.62
N PHE A 214 -16.36 -33.27 -8.25
CA PHE A 214 -14.94 -33.09 -7.93
C PHE A 214 -14.14 -34.39 -8.07
N ASN A 215 -12.83 -34.25 -7.96
CA ASN A 215 -11.86 -35.33 -7.90
C ASN A 215 -11.03 -35.19 -6.63
N ALA A 216 -10.53 -36.31 -6.11
CA ALA A 216 -9.66 -36.31 -4.94
C ALA A 216 -8.36 -37.00 -5.30
N SER A 217 -7.24 -36.45 -4.83
CA SER A 217 -5.93 -37.10 -4.92
C SER A 217 -5.79 -38.17 -3.85
N GLN A 218 -4.77 -39.03 -3.99
CA GLN A 218 -4.42 -40.03 -2.99
C GLN A 218 -4.16 -39.43 -1.58
N ASP A 219 -3.84 -38.15 -1.47
CA ASP A 219 -3.59 -37.52 -0.17
C ASP A 219 -4.85 -36.91 0.45
N CYS A 220 -6.00 -37.24 -0.13
CA CYS A 220 -7.32 -36.81 0.28
C CYS A 220 -8.22 -38.03 0.52
N GLY A 221 -8.86 -38.06 1.69
CA GLY A 221 -9.92 -39.01 2.02
C GLY A 221 -11.28 -38.41 1.71
N VAL A 222 -12.23 -39.26 1.34
CA VAL A 222 -13.60 -38.88 0.97
C VAL A 222 -14.59 -39.69 1.81
N LEU A 223 -15.52 -39.00 2.46
CA LEU A 223 -16.63 -39.58 3.21
C LEU A 223 -17.94 -39.27 2.50
N LYS A 224 -18.78 -40.29 2.32
CA LYS A 224 -20.18 -40.14 1.93
C LYS A 224 -21.07 -40.62 3.08
N VAL A 225 -21.94 -39.77 3.58
CA VAL A 225 -22.88 -40.18 4.64
C VAL A 225 -23.88 -41.17 4.05
N LYS A 226 -24.02 -42.35 4.68
CA LYS A 226 -25.00 -43.38 4.32
C LYS A 226 -26.14 -43.50 5.33
N ASN A 227 -25.95 -42.98 6.55
CA ASN A 227 -26.94 -43.03 7.60
C ASN A 227 -27.88 -41.80 7.56
N LYS A 228 -29.18 -42.05 7.42
CA LYS A 228 -30.22 -41.01 7.36
C LYS A 228 -30.41 -40.23 8.66
N LYS A 229 -29.87 -40.69 9.79
CA LYS A 229 -29.92 -39.96 11.07
C LYS A 229 -28.89 -38.82 11.17
N ILE A 230 -27.98 -38.70 10.20
CA ILE A 230 -26.85 -37.79 10.27
C ILE A 230 -26.95 -36.74 9.17
N CYS A 231 -26.89 -35.47 9.55
CA CYS A 231 -26.75 -34.36 8.61
C CYS A 231 -25.29 -34.22 8.17
N THR A 232 -25.02 -34.26 6.86
CA THR A 232 -23.66 -34.16 6.30
C THR A 232 -22.97 -32.85 6.70
N LYS A 233 -23.69 -31.73 6.65
CA LYS A 233 -23.16 -30.42 7.07
C LYS A 233 -22.75 -30.43 8.54
N PHE A 234 -23.61 -30.91 9.43
CA PHE A 234 -23.30 -31.01 10.87
C PHE A 234 -22.07 -31.89 11.11
N LEU A 235 -22.01 -33.06 10.47
CA LEU A 235 -20.86 -33.96 10.55
C LEU A 235 -19.58 -33.27 10.08
N SER A 236 -19.64 -32.46 9.02
CA SER A 236 -18.47 -31.72 8.52
C SER A 236 -17.93 -30.74 9.57
N PHE A 237 -18.82 -30.03 10.27
CA PHE A 237 -18.47 -29.09 11.33
C PHE A 237 -17.90 -29.81 12.56
N LEU A 238 -18.51 -30.92 12.96
CA LEU A 238 -18.02 -31.71 14.08
C LEU A 238 -16.64 -32.32 13.80
N LEU A 239 -16.43 -32.85 12.59
CA LEU A 239 -15.14 -33.40 12.17
C LEU A 239 -14.04 -32.33 12.05
N LYS A 240 -14.37 -31.08 11.71
CA LYS A 240 -13.39 -29.97 11.75
C LYS A 240 -12.79 -29.77 13.15
N ILE A 241 -13.52 -30.10 14.22
CA ILE A 241 -13.05 -30.03 15.61
C ILE A 241 -12.38 -31.33 16.04
N GLU A 242 -13.01 -32.47 15.76
CA GLU A 242 -12.57 -33.76 16.29
C GLU A 242 -11.42 -34.39 15.49
N ALA A 243 -11.44 -34.33 14.15
CA ALA A 243 -10.45 -35.03 13.32
C ALA A 243 -8.99 -34.61 13.57
N PRO A 244 -8.66 -33.30 13.77
CA PRO A 244 -7.30 -32.88 14.11
C PRO A 244 -6.72 -33.54 15.37
N LYS A 245 -7.57 -33.95 16.33
CA LYS A 245 -7.14 -34.58 17.59
C LYS A 245 -6.60 -36.00 17.38
N PHE A 246 -6.97 -36.66 16.28
CA PHE A 246 -6.55 -38.02 15.93
C PHE A 246 -5.37 -38.04 14.93
N VAL A 247 -4.80 -36.88 14.63
CA VAL A 247 -3.65 -36.77 13.73
C VAL A 247 -2.42 -37.32 14.43
N HIS A 248 -1.77 -38.28 13.78
CA HIS A 248 -0.53 -38.87 14.27
C HIS A 248 0.65 -37.99 13.84
N ASN A 249 1.34 -37.40 14.81
CA ASN A 249 2.48 -36.50 14.60
C ASN A 249 3.85 -37.18 14.80
N LEU A 250 3.88 -38.51 15.00
CA LEU A 250 5.13 -39.25 15.29
C LEU A 250 6.03 -39.46 14.06
N ALA A 251 5.50 -39.31 12.84
CA ALA A 251 6.26 -39.42 11.60
C ALA A 251 6.74 -38.04 11.12
N SER A 252 7.68 -38.01 10.16
CA SER A 252 8.18 -36.77 9.55
C SER A 252 7.09 -35.86 8.96
N ARG A 253 5.92 -36.41 8.64
CA ARG A 253 4.73 -35.67 8.19
C ARG A 253 3.51 -36.10 9.01
N PRO A 254 2.70 -35.17 9.52
CA PRO A 254 1.42 -35.48 10.14
C PRO A 254 0.56 -36.37 9.25
N LYS A 255 -0.14 -37.32 9.86
CA LYS A 255 -0.95 -38.30 9.12
C LYS A 255 -2.26 -38.63 9.83
N LEU A 256 -3.35 -38.63 9.06
CA LEU A 256 -4.65 -39.14 9.47
C LEU A 256 -5.10 -40.19 8.46
N SER A 257 -4.87 -41.46 8.79
CA SER A 257 -5.21 -42.58 7.91
C SER A 257 -6.72 -42.83 7.88
N GLN A 258 -7.21 -43.49 6.83
CA GLN A 258 -8.61 -43.90 6.73
C GLN A 258 -9.04 -44.80 7.88
N LYS A 259 -8.15 -45.70 8.32
CA LYS A 259 -8.44 -46.60 9.45
C LYS A 259 -8.72 -45.80 10.72
N VAL A 260 -7.87 -44.84 11.04
CA VAL A 260 -8.04 -43.97 12.21
C VAL A 260 -9.31 -43.12 12.05
N MET A 261 -9.52 -42.52 10.88
CA MET A 261 -10.74 -41.74 10.59
C MET A 261 -12.01 -42.58 10.77
N ALA A 262 -11.99 -43.85 10.36
CA ALA A 262 -13.10 -44.79 10.47
C ALA A 262 -13.46 -45.15 11.92
N GLU A 263 -12.47 -45.12 12.81
CA GLU A 263 -12.59 -45.49 14.23
C GLU A 263 -12.99 -44.30 15.13
N ILE A 264 -13.01 -43.06 14.61
CA ILE A 264 -13.44 -41.89 15.38
C ILE A 264 -14.89 -42.06 15.83
N GLU A 265 -15.11 -41.95 17.14
CA GLU A 265 -16.43 -41.98 17.78
C GLU A 265 -16.98 -40.56 17.93
N LEU A 266 -18.20 -40.35 17.44
CA LEU A 266 -18.88 -39.06 17.44
C LEU A 266 -20.29 -39.23 18.01
N SER A 267 -20.70 -38.30 18.85
CA SER A 267 -22.03 -38.26 19.46
C SER A 267 -22.90 -37.21 18.78
N PHE A 268 -24.12 -37.59 18.42
CA PHE A 268 -25.02 -36.74 17.64
C PHE A 268 -26.34 -36.51 18.37
N PRO A 269 -26.87 -35.27 18.39
CA PRO A 269 -28.25 -35.01 18.79
C PRO A 269 -29.23 -35.50 17.71
N PRO A 270 -30.56 -35.41 17.92
CA PRO A 270 -31.56 -35.71 16.90
C PRO A 270 -31.33 -34.91 15.60
N LEU A 271 -31.69 -35.50 14.46
CA LEU A 271 -31.46 -34.93 13.12
C LEU A 271 -31.97 -33.49 12.98
N GLU A 272 -33.16 -33.18 13.48
CA GLU A 272 -33.75 -31.83 13.41
C GLU A 272 -32.87 -30.76 14.10
N ILE A 273 -32.22 -31.13 15.23
CA ILE A 273 -31.31 -30.24 15.94
C ILE A 273 -29.98 -30.11 15.18
N GLN A 274 -29.49 -31.22 14.61
CA GLN A 274 -28.29 -31.18 13.76
C GLN A 274 -28.47 -30.22 12.58
N GLU A 275 -29.62 -30.28 11.90
CA GLU A 275 -29.95 -29.41 10.76
C GLU A 275 -30.02 -27.94 11.18
N LYS A 276 -30.74 -27.62 12.28
CA LYS A 276 -30.80 -26.25 12.81
C LYS A 276 -29.41 -25.68 13.12
N ILE A 277 -28.57 -26.46 13.80
CA ILE A 277 -27.20 -26.04 14.12
C ILE A 277 -26.38 -25.89 12.83
N ALA A 278 -26.47 -26.85 11.92
CA ALA A 278 -25.74 -26.82 10.67
C ALA A 278 -26.11 -25.62 9.80
N ASP A 279 -27.39 -25.26 9.72
CA ASP A 279 -27.86 -24.11 8.94
C ASP A 279 -27.35 -22.80 9.53
N ILE A 280 -27.35 -22.66 10.86
CA ILE A 280 -26.75 -21.51 11.55
C ILE A 280 -25.26 -21.43 11.21
N LEU A 281 -24.50 -22.51 11.41
CA LEU A 281 -23.05 -22.52 11.16
C LEU A 281 -22.70 -22.32 9.69
N PHE A 282 -23.50 -22.86 8.77
CA PHE A 282 -23.29 -22.69 7.34
C PHE A 282 -23.61 -21.27 6.89
N ALA A 283 -24.66 -20.64 7.43
CA ALA A 283 -24.93 -19.22 7.21
C ALA A 283 -23.78 -18.35 7.72
N PHE A 284 -23.21 -18.66 8.90
CA PHE A 284 -22.02 -17.98 9.40
C PHE A 284 -20.78 -18.20 8.53
N GLU A 285 -20.48 -19.44 8.10
CA GLU A 285 -19.35 -19.70 7.19
C GLU A 285 -19.52 -18.99 5.85
N LYS A 286 -20.75 -18.92 5.32
CA LYS A 286 -21.05 -18.13 4.13
C LYS A 286 -20.71 -16.66 4.39
N LEU A 287 -21.22 -16.05 5.47
CA LEU A 287 -20.90 -14.67 5.82
C LEU A 287 -19.39 -14.42 6.02
N CYS A 288 -18.64 -15.40 6.52
CA CYS A 288 -17.19 -15.25 6.73
C CYS A 288 -16.35 -15.39 5.45
N ASN A 289 -16.79 -16.22 4.49
CA ASN A 289 -15.98 -16.60 3.32
C ASN A 289 -16.53 -16.11 1.98
N ASP A 290 -17.77 -15.62 1.93
CA ASP A 290 -18.39 -15.15 0.70
C ASP A 290 -17.76 -13.84 0.24
N LEU A 291 -17.26 -13.84 -0.99
CA LEU A 291 -16.64 -12.68 -1.63
C LEU A 291 -17.66 -11.63 -2.06
N VAL A 292 -18.95 -11.99 -2.17
CA VAL A 292 -20.01 -11.12 -2.68
C VAL A 292 -20.80 -10.47 -1.54
N GLU A 293 -21.14 -11.23 -0.50
CA GLU A 293 -22.01 -10.79 0.61
C GLU A 293 -21.34 -10.83 1.99
N GLY A 294 -20.11 -11.35 2.07
CA GLY A 294 -19.46 -11.62 3.34
C GLY A 294 -18.49 -10.55 3.81
N ILE A 295 -17.73 -10.90 4.85
CA ILE A 295 -16.63 -10.10 5.40
C ILE A 295 -15.64 -9.64 4.31
N PRO A 296 -15.25 -10.46 3.32
CA PRO A 296 -14.41 -9.99 2.22
C PRO A 296 -15.03 -8.87 1.38
N ALA A 297 -16.34 -8.90 1.14
CA ALA A 297 -17.04 -7.86 0.40
C ALA A 297 -17.04 -6.53 1.19
N GLU A 298 -17.25 -6.61 2.51
CA GLU A 298 -17.14 -5.46 3.40
C GLU A 298 -15.72 -4.88 3.42
N ILE A 299 -14.67 -5.73 3.41
CA ILE A 299 -13.27 -5.29 3.27
C ILE A 299 -13.08 -4.54 1.96
N GLU A 300 -13.60 -5.05 0.84
CA GLU A 300 -13.48 -4.40 -0.47
C GLU A 300 -14.23 -3.05 -0.50
N LEU A 301 -15.43 -2.99 0.08
CA LEU A 301 -16.19 -1.75 0.19
C LEU A 301 -15.46 -0.70 1.03
N ARG A 302 -14.87 -1.11 2.16
CA ARG A 302 -14.05 -0.23 3.01
C ARG A 302 -12.79 0.24 2.31
N LYS A 303 -12.17 -0.59 1.47
CA LYS A 303 -11.06 -0.15 0.61
C LYS A 303 -11.50 0.91 -0.40
N LYS A 304 -12.63 0.71 -1.08
CA LYS A 304 -13.20 1.73 -1.99
C LYS A 304 -13.53 3.03 -1.26
N GLN A 305 -14.04 2.92 -0.04
CA GLN A 305 -14.32 4.09 0.81
C GLN A 305 -13.02 4.81 1.20
N LEU A 306 -11.97 4.09 1.56
CA LEU A 306 -10.64 4.67 1.81
C LEU A 306 -10.12 5.40 0.57
N ASP A 307 -10.15 4.76 -0.59
CA ASP A 307 -9.72 5.36 -1.86
C ASP A 307 -10.52 6.64 -2.16
N TYR A 308 -11.84 6.64 -1.90
CA TYR A 308 -12.67 7.82 -2.04
C TYR A 308 -12.24 8.95 -1.09
N TYR A 309 -12.03 8.66 0.19
CA TYR A 309 -11.61 9.68 1.16
C TYR A 309 -10.19 10.20 0.87
N GLN A 310 -9.27 9.34 0.44
CA GLN A 310 -7.94 9.75 0.02
C GLN A 310 -8.01 10.70 -1.19
N ASN A 311 -8.80 10.36 -2.21
CA ASN A 311 -9.00 11.24 -3.36
C ASN A 311 -9.71 12.54 -2.97
N PHE A 312 -10.70 12.48 -2.08
CA PHE A 312 -11.40 13.67 -1.58
C PHE A 312 -10.44 14.60 -0.82
N LEU A 313 -9.63 14.08 0.09
CA LEU A 313 -8.64 14.85 0.84
C LEU A 313 -7.57 15.42 -0.08
N PHE A 314 -7.07 14.63 -1.04
CA PHE A 314 -6.14 15.10 -2.05
C PHE A 314 -6.73 16.29 -2.84
N ASN A 315 -7.93 16.14 -3.38
CA ASN A 315 -8.61 17.20 -4.13
C ASN A 315 -8.87 18.43 -3.27
N TRP A 316 -9.31 18.24 -2.03
CA TRP A 316 -9.55 19.32 -1.08
C TRP A 316 -8.27 20.10 -0.78
N VAL A 317 -7.13 19.43 -0.56
CA VAL A 317 -5.82 20.09 -0.39
C VAL A 317 -5.45 20.91 -1.65
N GLN A 318 -5.68 20.36 -2.84
CA GLN A 318 -5.45 21.09 -4.10
C GLN A 318 -6.37 22.31 -4.26
N GLU A 319 -7.62 22.24 -3.80
CA GLU A 319 -8.54 23.38 -3.81
C GLU A 319 -8.14 24.47 -2.81
N GLN A 320 -7.74 24.11 -1.59
CA GLN A 320 -7.22 25.08 -0.62
C GLN A 320 -5.98 25.80 -1.15
N LYS A 321 -5.12 25.11 -1.91
CA LYS A 321 -3.97 25.71 -2.61
C LYS A 321 -4.40 26.74 -3.66
N LYS A 322 -5.39 26.42 -4.50
CA LYS A 322 -5.91 27.38 -5.51
C LYS A 322 -6.48 28.63 -4.83
N ASN A 323 -7.21 28.45 -3.74
CA ASN A 323 -7.79 29.56 -2.99
C ASN A 323 -6.70 30.42 -2.36
N SER A 324 -5.70 29.84 -1.67
CA SER A 324 -4.63 30.61 -1.02
C SER A 324 -3.75 31.39 -2.00
N LEU A 325 -3.43 30.82 -3.18
CA LEU A 325 -2.74 31.53 -4.26
C LEU A 325 -3.57 32.72 -4.76
N SER A 326 -4.89 32.55 -4.94
CA SER A 326 -5.76 33.64 -5.40
C SER A 326 -5.88 34.80 -4.39
N THR A 327 -5.82 34.52 -3.09
CA THR A 327 -5.89 35.55 -2.04
C THR A 327 -4.59 36.35 -1.93
N ASN A 328 -3.43 35.77 -2.24
CA ASN A 328 -2.13 36.47 -2.19
C ASN A 328 -1.83 37.31 -3.45
N LEU A 329 -2.61 37.15 -4.51
CA LEU A 329 -2.48 37.89 -5.78
C LEU A 329 -3.36 39.16 -5.86
N ASN A 330 -4.28 39.37 -4.91
CA ASN A 330 -5.14 40.56 -4.80
C ASN A 330 -4.67 41.47 -3.66
#